data_AF-A0A3B1E128-F1
#
_entry.id   AF-A0A3B1E128-F1
#
_cell.length_a   1.000
_cell.length_b   1.000
_cell.length_c   1.000
_cell.angle_alpha   90.00
_cell.angle_beta   90.00
_cell.angle_gamma   90.00
#
_symmetry.space_group_name_H-M   'P 1'
#
loop_
_entity.id
_entity.type
_entity.pdbx_description
1 polymer ?
#
loop_
_entity_poly.entity_id
_entity_poly.type
_entity_poly.pdbx_seq_one_letter_code
_entity_poly.pdbx_strand_id
1 'polypeptide(L)'
;KRKKIFMEDKSQIDFDEFYIANVPAYQFPDIKGIKKMGVYGLKSLKDIEKIINDLRLKETLVIQSTSADDLSIAKALVQREKEVIFIAQDAMDESLGIEGLQIIQDNAIVEILGEKEGKAIRLRTGKVFAADVVMFGDLTEDFKIFTNSTLEVDQKICVNEEGLTNCDNVFALGEAAQVHESFALSNA
;
A
#
# COMPACT_ATOMS: atom_id res chain seq x y z
N LYS A 1 -19.54 25.23 17.18
CA LYS A 1 -19.45 23.90 17.81
C LYS A 1 -17.99 23.66 18.19
N ARG A 2 -17.69 22.99 19.31
CA ARG A 2 -16.30 22.58 19.63
C ARG A 2 -15.86 21.50 18.64
N LYS A 3 -14.75 21.71 17.94
CA LYS A 3 -14.19 20.75 17.00
C LYS A 3 -13.30 19.77 17.77
N LYS A 4 -13.49 18.48 17.53
CA LYS A 4 -12.88 17.41 18.33
C LYS A 4 -12.41 16.27 17.45
N ILE A 5 -11.27 15.70 17.81
CA ILE A 5 -10.76 14.42 17.29
C ILE A 5 -11.09 13.33 18.30
N PHE A 6 -11.55 12.17 17.81
CA PHE A 6 -11.80 10.98 18.62
C PHE A 6 -10.72 9.94 18.34
N MET A 7 -10.00 9.54 19.39
CA MET A 7 -8.92 8.57 19.30
C MET A 7 -9.45 7.15 19.55
N GLU A 8 -8.69 6.13 19.15
CA GLU A 8 -9.05 4.71 19.38
C GLU A 8 -9.20 4.36 20.87
N ASP A 9 -8.43 5.02 21.74
CA ASP A 9 -8.50 4.89 23.19
C ASP A 9 -9.69 5.67 23.83
N LYS A 10 -10.57 6.23 22.98
CA LYS A 10 -11.74 7.05 23.34
C LYS A 10 -11.41 8.43 23.93
N SER A 11 -10.13 8.81 23.96
CA SER A 11 -9.76 10.18 24.31
C SER A 11 -10.24 11.17 23.24
N GLN A 12 -10.45 12.41 23.68
CA GLN A 12 -10.91 13.50 22.83
C GLN A 12 -9.91 14.64 22.88
N ILE A 13 -9.57 15.16 21.71
CA ILE A 13 -8.65 16.29 21.57
C ILE A 13 -9.44 17.44 20.94
N ASP A 14 -9.61 18.54 21.68
CA ASP A 14 -10.15 19.79 21.14
C ASP A 14 -9.08 20.43 20.22
N PHE A 15 -9.51 21.09 19.14
CA PHE A 15 -8.60 21.79 18.23
C PHE A 15 -9.19 23.09 17.69
N ASP A 16 -8.28 24.02 17.38
CA ASP A 16 -8.58 25.25 16.62
C ASP A 16 -8.35 25.01 15.12
N GLU A 17 -7.26 24.34 14.77
CA GLU A 17 -6.90 23.90 13.42
C GLU A 17 -6.47 22.43 13.43
N PHE A 18 -6.86 21.67 12.42
CA PHE A 18 -6.51 20.25 12.28
C PHE A 18 -5.90 19.97 10.92
N TYR A 19 -4.72 19.35 10.92
CA TYR A 19 -3.94 19.05 9.72
C TYR A 19 -3.83 17.53 9.53
N ILE A 20 -4.30 17.04 8.40
CA ILE A 20 -4.26 15.64 8.01
C ILE A 20 -3.12 15.44 7.00
N ALA A 21 -2.00 14.90 7.45
CA ALA A 21 -0.81 14.72 6.61
C ALA A 21 -0.56 13.27 6.19
N ASN A 22 -1.32 12.31 6.72
CA ASN A 22 -1.13 10.89 6.42
C ASN A 22 -2.43 10.10 6.64
N VAL A 23 -2.60 9.04 5.86
CA VAL A 23 -3.61 8.01 6.03
C VAL A 23 -2.89 6.66 6.10
N PRO A 24 -2.73 6.07 7.30
CA PRO A 24 -1.85 4.92 7.50
C PRO A 24 -2.42 3.61 6.96
N ALA A 25 -3.73 3.55 6.72
CA ALA A 25 -4.39 2.36 6.20
C ALA A 25 -4.24 2.29 4.67
N TYR A 26 -4.22 1.08 4.14
CA TYR A 26 -4.14 0.83 2.70
C TYR A 26 -4.97 -0.41 2.34
N GLN A 27 -5.33 -0.51 1.06
CA GLN A 27 -6.18 -1.56 0.53
C GLN A 27 -5.34 -2.54 -0.28
N PHE A 28 -5.47 -3.82 0.05
CA PHE A 28 -4.94 -4.90 -0.78
C PHE A 28 -5.83 -5.16 -2.00
N PRO A 29 -5.28 -5.74 -3.09
CA PRO A 29 -6.09 -6.19 -4.22
C PRO A 29 -7.14 -7.22 -3.78
N ASP A 30 -8.32 -7.15 -4.39
CA ASP A 30 -9.42 -8.09 -4.13
C ASP A 30 -9.16 -9.43 -4.83
N ILE A 31 -8.29 -10.25 -4.23
CA ILE A 31 -7.95 -11.57 -4.72
C ILE A 31 -8.12 -12.63 -3.62
N LYS A 32 -8.39 -13.86 -4.04
CA LYS A 32 -8.54 -14.98 -3.10
C LYS A 32 -7.24 -15.22 -2.34
N GLY A 33 -7.35 -15.40 -1.03
CA GLY A 33 -6.20 -15.70 -0.18
C GLY A 33 -5.36 -14.51 0.29
N ILE A 34 -5.78 -13.27 -0.01
CA ILE A 34 -5.06 -12.05 0.38
C ILE A 34 -4.87 -11.88 1.90
N LYS A 35 -5.71 -12.53 2.72
CA LYS A 35 -5.67 -12.49 4.19
C LYS A 35 -4.87 -13.63 4.82
N LYS A 36 -4.16 -14.44 4.03
CA LYS A 36 -3.33 -15.55 4.55
C LYS A 36 -2.09 -15.03 5.26
N MET A 37 -1.55 -15.83 6.18
CA MET A 37 -0.25 -15.54 6.79
C MET A 37 0.86 -15.60 5.73
N GLY A 38 1.89 -14.76 5.86
CA GLY A 38 2.93 -14.60 4.85
C GLY A 38 2.59 -13.62 3.73
N VAL A 39 1.44 -12.95 3.78
CA VAL A 39 1.04 -11.90 2.83
C VAL A 39 1.17 -10.54 3.49
N TYR A 40 1.93 -9.64 2.87
CA TYR A 40 2.28 -8.33 3.43
C TYR A 40 2.13 -7.21 2.40
N GLY A 41 1.86 -6.01 2.90
CA GLY A 41 2.13 -4.79 2.14
C GLY A 41 3.57 -4.36 2.31
N LEU A 42 4.10 -3.55 1.39
CA LEU A 42 5.45 -3.00 1.47
C LEU A 42 5.41 -1.48 1.70
N LYS A 43 4.53 -1.03 2.61
CA LYS A 43 4.22 0.41 2.83
C LYS A 43 4.65 0.95 4.19
N SER A 44 4.51 0.17 5.28
CA SER A 44 4.73 0.67 6.64
C SER A 44 5.88 -0.02 7.36
N LEU A 45 6.46 0.66 8.36
CA LEU A 45 7.49 0.06 9.23
C LEU A 45 7.00 -1.23 9.90
N LYS A 46 5.72 -1.28 10.31
CA LYS A 46 5.12 -2.48 10.89
C LYS A 46 5.09 -3.66 9.91
N ASP A 47 4.97 -3.38 8.61
CA ASP A 47 5.03 -4.43 7.60
C ASP A 47 6.45 -4.95 7.42
N ILE A 48 7.42 -4.03 7.33
CA ILE A 48 8.84 -4.37 7.24
C ILE A 48 9.30 -5.21 8.42
N GLU A 49 8.87 -4.88 9.64
CA GLU A 49 9.18 -5.67 10.84
C GLU A 49 8.65 -7.11 10.74
N LYS A 50 7.42 -7.29 10.26
CA LYS A 50 6.83 -8.63 10.05
C LYS A 50 7.56 -9.40 8.96
N ILE A 51 7.86 -8.75 7.83
CA ILE A 51 8.60 -9.34 6.71
C ILE A 51 9.97 -9.81 7.19
N ILE A 52 10.73 -8.96 7.89
CA ILE A 52 12.06 -9.30 8.43
C ILE A 52 11.98 -10.49 9.38
N ASN A 53 10.93 -10.59 10.20
CA ASN A 53 10.76 -11.73 11.09
C ASN A 53 10.51 -13.04 10.31
N ASP A 54 9.65 -12.99 9.29
CA ASP A 54 9.34 -14.14 8.44
C ASP A 54 10.55 -14.60 7.60
N LEU A 55 11.35 -13.66 7.12
CA LEU A 55 12.57 -13.90 6.34
C LEU A 55 13.65 -14.70 7.09
N ARG A 56 13.53 -14.87 8.41
CA ARG A 56 14.45 -15.69 9.21
C ARG A 56 14.34 -17.18 8.92
N LEU A 57 13.18 -17.63 8.46
CA LEU A 57 12.87 -19.05 8.25
C LEU A 57 12.39 -19.36 6.83
N LYS A 58 12.11 -18.33 6.04
CA LYS A 58 11.52 -18.44 4.70
C LYS A 58 12.51 -17.98 3.64
N GLU A 59 12.56 -18.73 2.55
CA GLU A 59 13.54 -18.52 1.47
C GLU A 59 12.90 -18.07 0.16
N THR A 60 11.64 -18.44 -0.08
CA THR A 60 10.94 -18.16 -1.34
C THR A 60 10.00 -16.96 -1.23
N LEU A 61 10.25 -15.94 -2.05
CA LEU A 61 9.57 -14.66 -1.99
C LEU A 61 9.02 -14.23 -3.34
N VAL A 62 7.86 -13.61 -3.28
CA VAL A 62 7.24 -12.94 -4.41
C VAL A 62 6.97 -11.50 -4.03
N ILE A 63 7.32 -10.56 -4.92
CA ILE A 63 6.98 -9.15 -4.81
C ILE A 63 6.18 -8.77 -6.04
N GLN A 64 4.95 -8.27 -5.85
CA GLN A 64 4.20 -7.62 -6.93
C GLN A 64 4.29 -6.10 -6.75
N SER A 65 4.97 -5.43 -7.68
CA SER A 65 5.15 -3.97 -7.66
C SER A 65 5.57 -3.45 -9.04
N THR A 66 5.35 -2.16 -9.28
CA THR A 66 5.91 -1.39 -10.41
C THR A 66 6.95 -0.36 -9.96
N SER A 67 7.22 -0.27 -8.65
CA SER A 67 8.16 0.68 -8.05
C SER A 67 9.62 0.26 -8.22
N ALA A 68 10.47 1.23 -8.58
CA ALA A 68 11.93 1.03 -8.63
C ALA A 68 12.55 0.83 -7.23
N ASP A 69 11.94 1.39 -6.18
CA ASP A 69 12.38 1.21 -4.80
C ASP A 69 12.12 -0.23 -4.34
N ASP A 70 10.94 -0.77 -4.66
CA ASP A 70 10.59 -2.15 -4.34
C ASP A 70 11.44 -3.15 -5.13
N LEU A 71 11.80 -2.81 -6.37
CA LEU A 71 12.76 -3.57 -7.15
C LEU A 71 14.15 -3.55 -6.49
N SER A 72 14.55 -2.43 -5.89
CA SER A 72 15.80 -2.35 -5.12
C SER A 72 15.75 -3.23 -3.86
N ILE A 73 14.59 -3.34 -3.20
CA ILE A 73 14.36 -4.29 -2.11
C ILE A 73 14.50 -5.73 -2.62
N ALA A 74 13.91 -6.07 -3.77
CA ALA A 74 14.03 -7.39 -4.40
C ALA A 74 15.49 -7.78 -4.65
N LYS A 75 16.27 -6.86 -5.21
CA LYS A 75 17.72 -7.03 -5.42
C LYS A 75 18.48 -7.28 -4.12
N ALA A 76 18.17 -6.50 -3.08
CA ALA A 76 18.79 -6.63 -1.77
C ALA A 76 18.44 -7.96 -1.06
N LEU A 77 17.31 -8.57 -1.39
CA LEU A 77 16.91 -9.91 -0.91
C LEU A 77 17.64 -11.01 -1.67
N VAL A 78 17.80 -10.89 -2.99
CA VAL A 78 18.62 -11.83 -3.79
C VAL A 78 20.08 -11.82 -3.32
N GLN A 79 20.64 -10.63 -3.02
CA GLN A 79 21.98 -10.50 -2.43
C GLN A 79 22.10 -11.13 -1.02
N ARG A 80 20.98 -11.41 -0.35
CA ARG A 80 20.90 -12.15 0.91
C ARG A 80 20.54 -13.62 0.68
N GLU A 81 20.79 -14.12 -0.53
CA GLU A 81 20.60 -15.53 -0.93
C GLU A 81 19.15 -16.00 -0.87
N LYS A 82 18.18 -15.07 -0.95
CA LYS A 82 16.76 -15.39 -1.06
C LYS A 82 16.35 -15.67 -2.50
N GLU A 83 15.41 -16.60 -2.68
CA GLU A 83 14.78 -16.87 -3.97
C GLU A 83 13.66 -15.86 -4.19
N VAL A 84 13.83 -14.91 -5.13
CA VAL A 84 12.89 -13.81 -5.33
C VAL A 84 12.34 -13.81 -6.76
N ILE A 85 11.01 -13.75 -6.86
CA ILE A 85 10.30 -13.46 -8.11
C ILE A 85 9.65 -12.08 -7.98
N PHE A 86 10.04 -11.17 -8.87
CA PHE A 86 9.42 -9.86 -8.99
C PHE A 86 8.38 -9.88 -10.11
N ILE A 87 7.15 -9.47 -9.81
CA ILE A 87 6.03 -9.47 -10.74
C ILE A 87 5.59 -8.03 -10.97
N ALA A 88 5.68 -7.58 -12.21
CA ALA A 88 5.19 -6.28 -12.64
C ALA A 88 3.90 -6.47 -13.44
N GLN A 89 2.88 -5.66 -13.12
CA GLN A 89 1.59 -5.68 -13.82
C GLN A 89 1.69 -5.12 -15.24
N ASP A 90 2.66 -4.24 -15.45
CA ASP A 90 2.99 -3.60 -16.71
C ASP A 90 4.44 -3.91 -17.10
N ALA A 91 4.81 -3.60 -18.35
CA ALA A 91 6.17 -3.69 -18.83
C ALA A 91 7.13 -2.81 -18.01
N MET A 92 8.29 -3.36 -17.66
CA MET A 92 9.38 -2.62 -17.01
C MET A 92 10.64 -2.71 -17.87
N ASP A 93 11.58 -1.79 -17.64
CA ASP A 93 12.88 -1.86 -18.30
C ASP A 93 13.65 -3.11 -17.80
N GLU A 94 13.88 -4.06 -18.71
CA GLU A 94 14.57 -5.33 -18.42
C GLU A 94 16.02 -5.11 -17.93
N SER A 95 16.65 -3.97 -18.27
CA SER A 95 17.99 -3.62 -17.79
C SER A 95 18.05 -3.39 -16.28
N LEU A 96 16.88 -3.25 -15.63
CA LEU A 96 16.77 -3.13 -14.19
C LEU A 96 16.89 -4.48 -13.47
N GLY A 97 16.92 -5.62 -14.18
CA GLY A 97 17.18 -6.92 -13.58
C GLY A 97 18.61 -7.07 -13.03
N ILE A 98 18.80 -8.01 -12.12
CA ILE A 98 20.13 -8.50 -11.73
C ILE A 98 20.18 -10.01 -11.89
N GLU A 99 21.37 -10.58 -11.97
CA GLU A 99 21.55 -12.03 -11.91
C GLU A 99 20.91 -12.60 -10.63
N GLY A 100 20.15 -13.69 -10.77
CA GLY A 100 19.44 -14.33 -9.66
C GLY A 100 18.06 -13.74 -9.34
N LEU A 101 17.67 -12.61 -9.93
CA LEU A 101 16.32 -12.07 -9.80
C LEU A 101 15.45 -12.48 -11.00
N GLN A 102 14.39 -13.26 -10.75
CA GLN A 102 13.41 -13.56 -11.78
C GLN A 102 12.39 -12.43 -11.88
N ILE A 103 12.26 -11.80 -13.06
CA ILE A 103 11.25 -10.77 -13.33
C ILE A 103 10.18 -11.34 -14.26
N ILE A 104 8.91 -11.20 -13.89
CA ILE A 104 7.74 -11.53 -14.70
C ILE A 104 6.95 -10.24 -14.95
N GLN A 105 6.82 -9.83 -16.20
CA GLN A 105 6.12 -8.60 -16.58
C GLN A 105 4.75 -8.91 -17.20
N ASP A 106 3.94 -7.86 -17.40
CA ASP A 106 2.59 -7.91 -17.99
C ASP A 106 1.70 -8.97 -17.33
N ASN A 107 1.83 -9.12 -16.01
CA ASN A 107 1.16 -10.18 -15.27
C ASN A 107 0.84 -9.76 -13.83
N ALA A 108 -0.13 -10.42 -13.23
CA ALA A 108 -0.54 -10.13 -11.86
C ALA A 108 -0.88 -11.42 -11.12
N ILE A 109 -0.68 -11.42 -9.81
CA ILE A 109 -1.19 -12.43 -8.89
C ILE A 109 -2.72 -12.29 -8.85
N VAL A 110 -3.43 -13.38 -9.09
CA VAL A 110 -4.90 -13.44 -9.05
C VAL A 110 -5.43 -14.31 -7.91
N GLU A 111 -4.55 -15.11 -7.29
CA GLU A 111 -4.90 -15.93 -6.12
C GLU A 111 -3.65 -16.32 -5.33
N ILE A 112 -3.77 -16.35 -4.01
CA ILE A 112 -2.77 -16.89 -3.08
C ILE A 112 -3.29 -18.21 -2.53
N LEU A 113 -2.56 -19.28 -2.85
CA LEU A 113 -2.88 -20.67 -2.57
C LEU A 113 -2.27 -21.11 -1.24
N GLY A 114 -2.92 -22.08 -0.60
CA GLY A 114 -2.58 -22.59 0.73
C GLY A 114 -3.81 -22.61 1.65
N GLU A 115 -3.64 -23.10 2.87
CA GLU A 115 -4.70 -23.12 3.87
C GLU A 115 -4.67 -21.85 4.74
N LYS A 116 -3.88 -21.87 5.82
CA LYS A 116 -3.67 -20.72 6.72
C LYS A 116 -2.54 -19.80 6.25
N GLU A 117 -1.48 -20.40 5.72
CA GLU A 117 -0.31 -19.72 5.16
C GLU A 117 -0.38 -19.72 3.64
N GLY A 118 0.09 -18.64 3.02
CA GLY A 118 0.42 -18.64 1.60
C GLY A 118 1.58 -19.60 1.34
N LYS A 119 1.41 -20.50 0.38
CA LYS A 119 2.44 -21.44 -0.07
C LYS A 119 2.74 -21.35 -1.56
N ALA A 120 1.83 -20.74 -2.31
CA ALA A 120 2.01 -20.49 -3.72
C ALA A 120 1.13 -19.34 -4.18
N ILE A 121 1.49 -18.75 -5.30
CA ILE A 121 0.70 -17.75 -6.02
C ILE A 121 0.24 -18.31 -7.36
N ARG A 122 -0.96 -17.92 -7.80
CA ARG A 122 -1.41 -18.13 -9.17
C ARG A 122 -1.42 -16.79 -9.89
N LEU A 123 -0.79 -16.77 -11.05
CA LEU A 123 -0.79 -15.61 -11.94
C LEU A 123 -2.03 -15.57 -12.83
N ARG A 124 -2.32 -14.41 -13.41
CA ARG A 124 -3.40 -14.21 -14.39
C ARG A 124 -3.30 -15.17 -15.57
N THR A 125 -2.08 -15.54 -15.96
CA THR A 125 -1.80 -16.54 -17.01
C THR A 125 -2.11 -17.98 -16.60
N GLY A 126 -2.49 -18.23 -15.34
CA GLY A 126 -2.72 -19.56 -14.77
C GLY A 126 -1.46 -20.26 -14.25
N LYS A 127 -0.27 -19.72 -14.53
CA LYS A 127 1.00 -20.24 -13.96
C LYS A 127 0.99 -20.14 -12.44
N VAL A 128 1.58 -21.14 -11.79
CA VAL A 128 1.66 -21.23 -10.33
C VAL A 128 3.14 -21.27 -9.91
N PHE A 129 3.50 -20.48 -8.91
CA PHE A 129 4.84 -20.44 -8.33
C PHE A 129 4.75 -20.67 -6.83
N ALA A 130 5.68 -21.44 -6.27
CA ALA A 130 5.83 -21.59 -4.82
C ALA A 130 6.32 -20.27 -4.21
N ALA A 131 5.76 -19.89 -3.07
CA ALA A 131 6.14 -18.68 -2.34
C ALA A 131 5.69 -18.78 -0.88
N ASP A 132 6.62 -18.56 0.05
CA ASP A 132 6.35 -18.53 1.49
C ASP A 132 6.05 -17.11 2.00
N VAL A 133 6.50 -16.10 1.26
CA VAL A 133 6.25 -14.68 1.50
C VAL A 133 5.78 -14.01 0.22
N VAL A 134 4.65 -13.29 0.28
CA VAL A 134 4.09 -12.52 -0.82
C VAL A 134 3.96 -11.07 -0.38
N MET A 135 4.58 -10.15 -1.13
CA MET A 135 4.59 -8.72 -0.82
C MET A 135 3.92 -7.94 -1.95
N PHE A 136 3.08 -6.97 -1.58
CA PHE A 136 2.46 -6.03 -2.52
C PHE A 136 3.00 -4.62 -2.26
N GLY A 137 3.61 -4.03 -3.28
CA GLY A 137 4.16 -2.67 -3.25
C GLY A 137 3.14 -1.61 -3.69
N ASP A 138 2.40 -1.90 -4.76
CA ASP A 138 1.43 -0.99 -5.37
C ASP A 138 0.09 -0.99 -4.60
N LEU A 139 0.12 -0.56 -3.34
CA LEU A 139 -1.05 -0.49 -2.48
C LEU A 139 -1.57 0.95 -2.40
N THR A 140 -2.89 1.10 -2.54
CA THR A 140 -3.58 2.40 -2.45
C THR A 140 -4.00 2.67 -1.02
N GLU A 141 -3.89 3.91 -0.57
CA GLU A 141 -4.35 4.34 0.76
C GLU A 141 -5.84 4.07 0.96
N ASP A 142 -6.23 3.70 2.19
CA ASP A 142 -7.61 3.44 2.57
C ASP A 142 -8.19 4.61 3.37
N PHE A 143 -8.98 5.44 2.70
CA PHE A 143 -9.62 6.60 3.29
C PHE A 143 -10.95 6.28 4.02
N LYS A 144 -11.29 5.00 4.24
CA LYS A 144 -12.54 4.58 4.91
C LYS A 144 -12.74 5.15 6.32
N ILE A 145 -11.66 5.57 6.99
CA ILE A 145 -11.76 6.24 8.28
C ILE A 145 -12.61 7.53 8.20
N PHE A 146 -12.71 8.15 7.03
CA PHE A 146 -13.46 9.38 6.80
C PHE A 146 -14.89 9.15 6.29
N THR A 147 -15.31 7.92 5.98
CA THR A 147 -16.62 7.65 5.35
C THR A 147 -17.82 8.09 6.19
N ASN A 148 -17.67 8.15 7.51
CA ASN A 148 -18.72 8.62 8.44
C ASN A 148 -18.54 10.09 8.85
N SER A 149 -17.65 10.82 8.17
CA SER A 149 -17.44 12.25 8.39
C SER A 149 -18.10 13.05 7.27
N THR A 150 -18.21 14.37 7.47
CA THR A 150 -18.63 15.30 6.41
C THR A 150 -17.47 15.65 5.47
N LEU A 151 -16.27 15.13 5.71
CA LEU A 151 -15.08 15.42 4.90
C LEU A 151 -15.28 14.85 3.50
N GLU A 152 -15.08 15.69 2.49
CA GLU A 152 -15.12 15.25 1.09
C GLU A 152 -13.85 14.49 0.72
N VAL A 153 -14.04 13.26 0.27
CA VAL A 153 -12.98 12.33 -0.13
C VAL A 153 -13.40 11.67 -1.45
N ASP A 154 -12.53 11.75 -2.44
CA ASP A 154 -12.61 10.96 -3.68
C ASP A 154 -11.56 9.83 -3.63
N GLN A 155 -10.49 9.93 -4.43
CA GLN A 155 -9.32 9.05 -4.28
C GLN A 155 -8.46 9.45 -3.08
N LYS A 156 -8.48 10.74 -2.71
CA LYS A 156 -7.78 11.34 -1.57
C LYS A 156 -8.68 12.41 -0.93
N ILE A 157 -8.22 13.05 0.14
CA ILE A 157 -8.96 14.16 0.76
C ILE A 157 -8.96 15.35 -0.20
N CYS A 158 -10.15 15.82 -0.57
CA CYS A 158 -10.33 16.95 -1.48
C CYS A 158 -9.94 18.25 -0.77
N VAL A 159 -9.08 19.03 -1.42
CA VAL A 159 -8.63 20.35 -0.93
C VAL A 159 -8.63 21.39 -2.05
N ASN A 160 -8.57 22.67 -1.67
CA ASN A 160 -8.19 23.76 -2.58
C ASN A 160 -6.65 23.86 -2.70
N GLU A 161 -6.16 24.87 -3.43
CA GLU A 161 -4.72 25.11 -3.64
C GLU A 161 -3.94 25.42 -2.35
N GLU A 162 -4.62 25.88 -1.30
CA GLU A 162 -4.04 26.19 0.02
C GLU A 162 -4.09 24.99 0.98
N GLY A 163 -4.63 23.85 0.55
CA GLY A 163 -4.79 22.64 1.38
C GLY A 163 -6.03 22.66 2.28
N LEU A 164 -6.95 23.62 2.10
CA LEU A 164 -8.21 23.69 2.85
C LEU A 164 -9.22 22.66 2.34
N THR A 165 -9.87 21.95 3.26
CA THR A 165 -10.95 20.99 2.97
C THR A 165 -12.33 21.67 2.97
N ASN A 166 -13.41 20.92 2.76
CA ASN A 166 -14.79 21.43 2.95
C ASN A 166 -15.18 21.69 4.42
N CYS A 167 -14.33 21.32 5.37
CA CYS A 167 -14.58 21.49 6.78
C CYS A 167 -13.75 22.66 7.33
N ASP A 168 -14.40 23.62 7.98
CA ASP A 168 -13.72 24.80 8.56
C ASP A 168 -12.51 24.41 9.42
N ASN A 169 -11.38 25.08 9.21
CA ASN A 169 -10.10 24.88 9.91
C ASN A 169 -9.59 23.42 9.88
N VAL A 170 -9.99 22.64 8.88
CA VAL A 170 -9.44 21.32 8.60
C VAL A 170 -8.69 21.38 7.28
N PHE A 171 -7.45 20.95 7.32
CA PHE A 171 -6.51 20.97 6.21
C PHE A 171 -6.03 19.55 5.91
N ALA A 172 -5.71 19.27 4.65
CA ALA A 172 -5.01 18.06 4.27
C ALA A 172 -3.81 18.40 3.39
N LEU A 173 -2.72 17.64 3.57
CA LEU A 173 -1.43 17.93 2.94
C LEU A 173 -0.75 16.63 2.47
N GLY A 174 0.20 16.78 1.55
CA GLY A 174 1.05 15.68 1.10
C GLY A 174 0.27 14.57 0.38
N GLU A 175 0.66 13.32 0.61
CA GLU A 175 0.07 12.16 -0.07
C GLU A 175 -1.41 11.95 0.27
N ALA A 176 -1.89 12.50 1.39
CA ALA A 176 -3.28 12.39 1.81
C ALA A 176 -4.24 13.33 1.07
N ALA A 177 -3.72 14.33 0.34
CA ALA A 177 -4.50 15.40 -0.25
C ALA A 177 -4.52 15.37 -1.79
N GLN A 178 -5.60 15.89 -2.36
CA GLN A 178 -5.75 16.12 -3.80
C GLN A 178 -6.48 17.44 -4.05
N VAL A 179 -5.89 18.30 -4.88
CA VAL A 179 -6.55 19.53 -5.32
C VAL A 179 -7.71 19.14 -6.25
N HIS A 180 -8.92 19.60 -5.92
CA HIS A 180 -10.13 19.26 -6.66
C HIS A 180 -10.81 20.55 -7.16
N GLU A 181 -11.28 20.55 -8.42
CA GLU A 181 -11.79 21.75 -9.11
C GLU A 181 -12.97 22.41 -8.38
N SER A 182 -13.83 21.63 -7.72
CA SER A 182 -14.95 22.14 -6.92
C SER A 182 -14.52 23.00 -5.71
N PHE A 183 -13.28 22.87 -5.26
CA PHE A 183 -12.69 23.63 -4.16
C PHE A 183 -11.85 24.82 -4.63
N ALA A 184 -11.35 24.78 -5.86
CA ALA A 184 -10.52 25.81 -6.46
C ALA A 184 -11.25 27.15 -6.67
N LEU A 185 -12.59 27.15 -6.72
CA LEU A 185 -13.41 28.34 -7.02
C LEU A 185 -14.17 28.92 -5.81
N SER A 186 -13.92 28.42 -4.59
CA SER A 186 -14.64 28.88 -3.40
C SER A 186 -14.14 30.19 -2.79
N ASN A 187 -13.03 30.75 -3.31
CA ASN A 187 -12.39 31.98 -2.82
C ASN A 187 -12.22 33.07 -3.92
N ALA A 188 -13.22 33.26 -4.78
CA ALA A 188 -13.29 34.41 -5.70
C ALA A 188 -14.38 35.41 -5.28
#